data_AF-A0A081BN67-F1
#
_entry.id   AF-A0A081BN67-F1
#
_cell.length_a   1.000
_cell.length_b   1.000
_cell.length_c   1.000
_cell.angle_alpha   90.00
_cell.angle_beta   90.00
_cell.angle_gamma   90.00
#
_symmetry.space_group_name_H-M   'P 1'
#
loop_
_entity.id
_entity.type
_entity.pdbx_description
1 polymer ?
#
loop_
_entity_poly.entity_id
_entity_poly.type
_entity_poly.pdbx_seq_one_letter_code
_entity_poly.pdbx_strand_id
1 'polypeptide(L)'
;MGNIVIVEKLPGIVHIVHCPISFYFQRRTMKSLMSILWIFCCLFGLFGCHSESKEDSRLYDPSVVGPTKTLDVPGTYRTIQQAINAAAKGDFVRVAAGTYRENLTITKKSFGLRGAGIGQTVLLGSIEIYDSSETSVEGLTIQGGGLHVKNSPVRITGNEIFGSPIAGVWVEHASAAVLSDNVIHENGKEGILFDDAQGVIGSNSVTNNATDGIVVSNSSPTVLDNIVTGNGRDGISIRGFVAYSAPMLLTNTAQQNGGISNYDIICFGGNTNPTGSGNTFDRCMNCGECRTFGNPLTYED
;
A
#
# COMPACT_ATOMS: atom_id res chain seq x y z
N MET A 1 17.95 -11.89 1.48
CA MET A 1 18.63 -12.24 0.22
C MET A 1 17.63 -13.04 -0.60
N GLY A 2 17.16 -12.48 -1.73
CA GLY A 2 16.02 -13.01 -2.48
C GLY A 2 16.34 -14.30 -3.22
N ASN A 3 15.41 -15.25 -3.20
CA ASN A 3 15.42 -16.44 -4.03
C ASN A 3 14.59 -16.17 -5.29
N ILE A 4 15.16 -16.40 -6.48
CA ILE A 4 14.38 -16.47 -7.72
C ILE A 4 13.84 -17.89 -7.84
N VAL A 5 12.52 -18.02 -8.00
CA VAL A 5 11.85 -19.26 -8.36
C VAL A 5 11.60 -19.23 -9.86
N ILE A 6 12.29 -20.08 -10.63
CA ILE A 6 11.98 -20.29 -12.05
C ILE A 6 11.01 -21.47 -12.12
N VAL A 7 9.79 -21.23 -12.58
CA VAL A 7 8.80 -22.28 -12.85
C VAL A 7 8.80 -22.53 -14.36
N GLU A 8 9.49 -23.58 -14.80
CA GLU A 8 9.25 -24.11 -16.15
C GLU A 8 8.06 -25.06 -16.13
N LYS A 9 7.16 -24.88 -17.11
CA LYS A 9 5.90 -25.59 -17.22
C LYS A 9 6.03 -26.71 -18.26
N LEU A 10 6.27 -27.94 -17.81
CA LEU A 10 6.00 -29.16 -18.58
C LEU A 10 5.31 -30.21 -17.67
N PRO A 11 4.39 -31.02 -18.22
CA PRO A 11 3.41 -31.72 -17.40
C PRO A 11 3.99 -32.97 -16.73
N GLY A 12 3.98 -32.99 -15.40
CA GLY A 12 3.92 -34.25 -14.63
C GLY A 12 4.91 -34.46 -13.49
N ILE A 13 6.02 -33.71 -13.39
CA ILE A 13 7.01 -33.89 -12.31
C ILE A 13 7.68 -32.54 -11.98
N VAL A 14 7.61 -32.09 -10.71
CA VAL A 14 8.31 -30.88 -10.24
C VAL A 14 9.67 -31.28 -9.70
N HIS A 15 10.75 -30.88 -10.38
CA HIS A 15 12.11 -30.94 -9.85
C HIS A 15 12.50 -29.57 -9.32
N ILE A 16 12.75 -29.46 -8.01
CA ILE A 16 13.31 -28.25 -7.39
C ILE A 16 14.84 -28.40 -7.37
N VAL A 17 15.53 -27.57 -8.14
CA VAL A 17 17.01 -27.52 -8.14
C VAL A 17 17.44 -26.25 -7.43
N HIS A 18 18.09 -26.38 -6.27
CA HIS A 18 18.73 -25.26 -5.58
C HIS A 18 20.21 -25.19 -5.97
N CYS A 19 20.61 -24.12 -6.64
CA CYS A 19 22.00 -23.84 -6.96
C CYS A 19 22.50 -22.65 -6.13
N PRO A 20 23.55 -22.77 -5.30
CA PRO A 20 24.10 -21.64 -4.57
C PRO A 20 24.99 -20.78 -5.49
N ILE A 21 24.71 -19.47 -5.54
CA ILE A 21 25.56 -18.48 -6.22
C ILE A 21 26.71 -18.12 -5.27
N SER A 22 27.95 -18.33 -5.72
CA SER A 22 29.14 -17.76 -5.09
C SER A 22 30.00 -17.05 -6.13
N PHE A 23 30.42 -15.84 -5.76
CA PHE A 23 31.46 -14.97 -6.29
C PHE A 23 31.18 -13.87 -7.34
N TYR A 24 31.70 -12.72 -6.93
CA TYR A 24 31.72 -11.35 -7.41
C TYR A 24 32.79 -11.14 -8.53
N PHE A 25 32.51 -10.22 -9.47
CA PHE A 25 33.45 -9.39 -10.26
C PHE A 25 34.75 -9.98 -10.85
N GLN A 26 34.87 -10.01 -12.19
CA GLN A 26 35.86 -9.20 -12.93
C GLN A 26 35.61 -9.15 -14.45
N ARG A 27 36.01 -8.01 -15.03
CA ARG A 27 35.92 -7.62 -16.45
C ARG A 27 36.78 -8.49 -17.39
N ARG A 28 36.38 -8.44 -18.68
CA ARG A 28 37.15 -8.57 -19.94
C ARG A 28 37.45 -9.98 -20.48
N THR A 29 36.82 -10.22 -21.64
CA THR A 29 37.33 -10.87 -22.87
C THR A 29 37.97 -12.25 -22.74
N MET A 30 37.32 -13.27 -23.30
CA MET A 30 37.90 -14.11 -24.37
C MET A 30 36.87 -15.11 -24.91
N LYS A 31 36.87 -15.24 -26.24
CA LYS A 31 36.15 -16.24 -27.01
C LYS A 31 36.80 -17.62 -26.83
N SER A 32 35.95 -18.64 -27.03
CA SER A 32 36.28 -19.97 -27.56
C SER A 32 36.33 -21.16 -26.60
N LEU A 33 35.84 -22.27 -27.16
CA LEU A 33 35.89 -23.67 -26.73
C LEU A 33 34.89 -24.15 -25.66
N MET A 34 33.70 -24.48 -26.18
CA MET A 34 33.00 -25.72 -25.85
C MET A 34 33.94 -26.92 -25.96
N SER A 35 33.71 -27.90 -25.09
CA SER A 35 33.85 -29.37 -25.27
C SER A 35 34.77 -30.01 -24.23
N ILE A 36 34.28 -31.13 -23.68
CA ILE A 36 35.00 -32.18 -22.94
C ILE A 36 35.06 -31.95 -21.42
N LEU A 37 34.17 -32.59 -20.66
CA LEU A 37 34.49 -33.72 -19.77
C LEU A 37 33.29 -33.98 -18.82
N TRP A 38 32.28 -34.73 -19.29
CA TRP A 38 31.06 -35.12 -18.53
C TRP A 38 31.07 -36.60 -18.11
N ILE A 39 32.24 -37.15 -17.78
CA ILE A 39 32.35 -38.55 -17.34
C ILE A 39 33.48 -38.59 -16.32
N PHE A 40 33.14 -38.67 -15.04
CA PHE A 40 33.86 -39.33 -13.92
C PHE A 40 33.43 -38.72 -12.57
N CYS A 41 32.24 -39.06 -12.09
CA CYS A 41 31.91 -38.93 -10.65
C CYS A 41 30.76 -39.86 -10.21
N CYS A 42 30.84 -41.16 -10.58
CA CYS A 42 29.92 -42.19 -10.09
C CYS A 42 30.60 -43.35 -9.34
N LEU A 43 31.83 -43.21 -8.87
CA LEU A 43 32.43 -44.18 -7.94
C LEU A 43 33.00 -43.45 -6.74
N PHE A 44 32.23 -43.48 -5.65
CA PHE A 44 32.60 -43.55 -4.23
C PHE A 44 31.47 -42.90 -3.43
N GLY A 45 30.45 -43.69 -3.15
CA GLY A 45 29.54 -43.40 -2.05
C GLY A 45 30.33 -43.48 -0.75
N LEU A 46 30.24 -42.43 0.07
CA LEU A 46 30.42 -42.36 1.51
C LEU A 46 30.80 -40.91 1.87
N PHE A 47 29.82 -40.02 1.94
CA PHE A 47 29.80 -38.93 2.92
C PHE A 47 28.34 -38.51 3.09
N GLY A 48 27.75 -38.93 4.22
CA GLY A 48 26.40 -38.56 4.60
C GLY A 48 26.31 -37.05 4.78
N CYS A 49 25.34 -36.44 4.10
CA CYS A 49 24.92 -35.08 4.40
C CYS A 49 24.09 -35.16 5.68
N HIS A 50 24.71 -34.86 6.83
CA HIS A 50 24.03 -34.76 8.11
C HIS A 50 23.41 -33.36 8.18
N SER A 51 22.09 -33.25 8.01
CA SER A 51 21.34 -32.02 8.30
C SER A 51 20.60 -32.19 9.63
N GLU A 52 21.17 -31.70 10.72
CA GLU A 52 20.39 -31.33 11.90
C GLU A 52 20.10 -29.83 11.83
N SER A 53 19.06 -29.46 11.10
CA SER A 53 18.30 -28.25 11.43
C SER A 53 17.08 -28.71 12.21
N LYS A 54 17.07 -28.44 13.52
CA LYS A 54 15.84 -28.55 14.30
C LYS A 54 14.82 -27.62 13.67
N GLU A 55 13.86 -28.18 12.94
CA GLU A 55 12.58 -27.51 12.72
C GLU A 55 12.02 -27.20 14.10
N ASP A 56 12.00 -25.92 14.48
CA ASP A 56 11.09 -25.44 15.53
C ASP A 56 9.68 -25.57 14.93
N SER A 57 9.17 -26.80 14.92
CA SER A 57 7.78 -27.10 14.65
C SER A 57 6.96 -26.62 15.85
N ARG A 58 6.86 -25.30 16.02
CA ARG A 58 5.63 -24.74 16.58
C ARG A 58 4.56 -25.04 15.56
N LEU A 59 3.97 -26.22 15.72
CA LEU A 59 2.66 -26.56 15.19
C LEU A 59 1.81 -25.30 15.33
N TYR A 60 1.39 -24.76 14.18
CA TYR A 60 0.29 -23.83 14.13
C TYR A 60 -0.86 -24.49 14.88
N ASP A 61 -1.07 -24.07 16.12
CA ASP A 61 -2.16 -24.53 16.95
C ASP A 61 -3.37 -23.65 16.63
N PRO A 62 -4.33 -24.15 15.83
CA PRO A 62 -5.53 -23.37 15.49
C PRO A 62 -6.39 -23.05 16.72
N SER A 63 -6.10 -23.61 17.91
CA SER A 63 -6.79 -23.27 19.16
C SER A 63 -6.28 -22.00 19.84
N VAL A 64 -5.16 -21.41 19.39
CA VAL A 64 -4.62 -20.15 19.93
C VAL A 64 -5.37 -18.92 19.39
N VAL A 65 -6.09 -19.06 18.27
CA VAL A 65 -7.01 -18.04 17.77
C VAL A 65 -8.41 -18.40 18.23
N GLY A 66 -8.88 -17.72 19.28
CA GLY A 66 -10.28 -17.84 19.70
C GLY A 66 -11.23 -17.54 18.54
N PRO A 67 -12.49 -18.02 18.58
CA PRO A 67 -13.43 -17.79 17.49
C PRO A 67 -13.61 -16.29 17.25
N THR A 68 -13.39 -15.84 16.01
CA THR A 68 -13.66 -14.46 15.56
C THR A 68 -15.09 -14.07 15.91
N LYS A 69 -15.26 -12.98 16.65
CA LYS A 69 -16.57 -12.45 17.02
C LYS A 69 -16.95 -11.27 16.15
N THR A 70 -18.26 -11.09 15.96
CA THR A 70 -18.80 -9.85 15.41
C THR A 70 -19.43 -9.02 16.53
N LEU A 71 -18.98 -7.78 16.69
CA LEU A 71 -19.44 -6.82 17.67
C LEU A 71 -20.36 -5.81 16.97
N ASP A 72 -21.66 -5.91 17.22
CA ASP A 72 -22.68 -5.12 16.53
C ASP A 72 -22.92 -3.74 17.16
N VAL A 73 -23.02 -2.72 16.30
CA VAL A 73 -23.27 -1.32 16.68
C VAL A 73 -24.36 -0.69 15.78
N PRO A 74 -25.50 -0.20 16.33
CA PRO A 74 -25.94 -0.43 17.70
C PRO A 74 -26.38 -1.88 17.89
N GLY A 75 -26.42 -2.32 19.14
CA GLY A 75 -26.86 -3.66 19.50
C GLY A 75 -26.26 -4.01 20.85
N THR A 76 -25.33 -4.98 20.86
CA THR A 76 -24.53 -5.32 22.03
C THR A 76 -23.75 -4.11 22.56
N TYR A 77 -23.31 -3.24 21.65
CA TYR A 77 -22.61 -2.00 21.99
C TYR A 77 -23.44 -0.81 21.52
N ARG A 78 -23.52 0.22 22.35
CA ARG A 78 -24.31 1.42 22.05
C ARG A 78 -23.56 2.37 21.11
N THR A 79 -22.22 2.39 21.21
CA THR A 79 -21.35 3.30 20.44
C THR A 79 -20.25 2.51 19.75
N ILE A 80 -19.65 3.08 18.71
CA ILE A 80 -18.58 2.42 17.97
C ILE A 80 -17.35 2.27 18.86
N GLN A 81 -16.99 3.30 19.64
CA GLN A 81 -15.81 3.22 20.51
C GLN A 81 -15.94 2.13 21.59
N GLN A 82 -17.15 1.87 22.09
CA GLN A 82 -17.37 0.76 23.04
C GLN A 82 -17.07 -0.60 22.42
N ALA A 83 -17.50 -0.82 21.17
CA ALA A 83 -17.18 -2.05 20.43
C ALA A 83 -15.68 -2.15 20.15
N ILE A 84 -15.02 -1.05 19.73
CA ILE A 84 -13.55 -1.01 19.51
C ILE A 84 -12.80 -1.38 20.79
N ASN A 85 -13.21 -0.84 21.94
CA ASN A 85 -12.57 -1.13 23.22
C ASN A 85 -12.66 -2.64 23.55
N ALA A 86 -13.82 -3.25 23.28
CA ALA A 86 -14.08 -4.66 23.55
C ALA A 86 -13.50 -5.64 22.50
N ALA A 87 -13.21 -5.18 21.28
CA ALA A 87 -12.71 -6.02 20.20
C ALA A 87 -11.36 -6.65 20.56
N ALA A 88 -11.27 -7.97 20.36
CA ALA A 88 -10.05 -8.76 20.45
C ALA A 88 -9.40 -8.95 19.08
N LYS A 89 -8.24 -9.61 19.06
CA LYS A 89 -7.53 -9.89 17.81
C LYS A 89 -8.40 -10.74 16.87
N GLY A 90 -8.52 -10.31 15.62
CA GLY A 90 -9.25 -11.00 14.56
C GLY A 90 -10.76 -10.80 14.59
N ASP A 91 -11.30 -9.98 15.50
CA ASP A 91 -12.74 -9.67 15.56
C ASP A 91 -13.18 -8.74 14.41
N PHE A 92 -14.50 -8.60 14.26
CA PHE A 92 -15.11 -7.58 13.43
C PHE A 92 -16.02 -6.68 14.25
N VAL A 93 -15.86 -5.37 14.15
CA VAL A 93 -16.84 -4.39 14.60
C VAL A 93 -17.73 -4.07 13.41
N ARG A 94 -18.99 -4.51 13.46
CA ARG A 94 -19.99 -4.28 12.42
C ARG A 94 -20.89 -3.12 12.83
N VAL A 95 -20.83 -2.04 12.06
CA VAL A 95 -21.60 -0.83 12.30
C VAL A 95 -22.74 -0.79 11.30
N ALA A 96 -23.97 -0.78 11.81
CA ALA A 96 -25.17 -0.70 10.99
C ALA A 96 -25.30 0.69 10.33
N ALA A 97 -26.30 0.83 9.45
CA ALA A 97 -26.66 2.12 8.91
C ALA A 97 -27.11 3.08 10.02
N GLY A 98 -26.66 4.32 9.95
CA GLY A 98 -26.92 5.33 10.96
C GLY A 98 -25.88 6.44 10.96
N THR A 99 -26.14 7.49 11.73
CA THR A 99 -25.21 8.59 11.95
C THR A 99 -24.64 8.52 13.35
N TYR A 100 -23.32 8.46 13.45
CA TYR A 100 -22.57 8.31 14.68
C TYR A 100 -21.68 9.53 14.87
N ARG A 101 -21.85 10.25 15.98
CA ARG A 101 -21.02 11.42 16.31
C ARG A 101 -20.00 11.03 17.36
N GLU A 102 -18.87 10.51 16.91
CA GLU A 102 -17.80 9.98 17.74
C GLU A 102 -16.44 10.30 17.08
N ASN A 103 -15.40 10.47 17.89
CA ASN A 103 -14.03 10.38 17.43
C ASN A 103 -13.47 9.03 17.89
N LEU A 104 -12.97 8.24 16.95
CA LEU A 104 -12.56 6.87 17.21
C LEU A 104 -11.05 6.78 17.39
N THR A 105 -10.62 6.01 18.39
CA THR A 105 -9.21 5.71 18.63
C THR A 105 -9.00 4.20 18.66
N ILE A 106 -8.11 3.72 17.79
CA ILE A 106 -7.73 2.32 17.64
C ILE A 106 -6.23 2.20 17.95
N THR A 107 -5.90 1.76 19.17
CA THR A 107 -4.51 1.69 19.63
C THR A 107 -4.15 0.27 20.06
N LYS A 108 -3.07 -0.30 19.49
CA LYS A 108 -2.60 -1.67 19.80
C LYS A 108 -3.68 -2.73 19.58
N LYS A 109 -4.37 -2.62 18.45
CA LYS A 109 -5.48 -3.49 18.07
C LYS A 109 -5.23 -4.20 16.74
N SER A 110 -6.05 -5.20 16.46
CA SER A 110 -6.00 -6.02 15.25
C SER A 110 -7.40 -6.58 14.97
N PHE A 111 -8.25 -5.81 14.29
CA PHE A 111 -9.63 -6.18 14.00
C PHE A 111 -10.13 -5.41 12.77
N GLY A 112 -11.25 -5.83 12.18
CA GLY A 112 -11.89 -5.09 11.09
C GLY A 112 -13.05 -4.21 11.57
N LEU A 113 -13.04 -2.92 11.24
CA LEU A 113 -14.17 -2.00 11.39
C LEU A 113 -14.93 -1.91 10.07
N ARG A 114 -16.18 -2.35 10.04
CA ARG A 114 -16.98 -2.39 8.81
C ARG A 114 -18.32 -1.69 9.00
N GLY A 115 -18.54 -0.63 8.21
CA GLY A 115 -19.85 0.00 8.04
C GLY A 115 -20.74 -0.73 7.04
N ALA A 116 -21.99 -0.29 6.94
CA ALA A 116 -22.97 -0.81 6.00
C ALA A 116 -22.78 -0.30 4.55
N GLY A 117 -21.80 0.58 4.32
CA GLY A 117 -21.49 1.19 3.03
C GLY A 117 -21.52 2.73 3.05
N ILE A 118 -20.96 3.32 2.00
CA ILE A 118 -20.96 4.77 1.76
C ILE A 118 -22.41 5.29 1.78
N GLY A 119 -22.64 6.39 2.50
CA GLY A 119 -23.93 7.02 2.71
C GLY A 119 -24.88 6.28 3.67
N GLN A 120 -24.53 5.05 4.09
CA GLN A 120 -25.34 4.26 5.02
C GLN A 120 -24.82 4.41 6.46
N THR A 121 -23.53 4.18 6.68
CA THR A 121 -22.89 4.38 7.99
C THR A 121 -22.07 5.67 7.94
N VAL A 122 -22.60 6.72 8.57
CA VAL A 122 -21.98 8.04 8.58
C VAL A 122 -21.35 8.30 9.94
N LEU A 123 -20.02 8.43 9.98
CA LEU A 123 -19.25 8.90 11.12
C LEU A 123 -19.02 10.41 11.00
N LEU A 124 -19.62 11.17 11.92
CA LEU A 124 -19.36 12.61 12.10
C LEU A 124 -18.25 12.79 13.13
N GLY A 125 -17.00 12.68 12.68
CA GLY A 125 -15.80 12.75 13.50
C GLY A 125 -14.57 12.18 12.79
N SER A 126 -13.52 11.86 13.55
CA SER A 126 -12.27 11.31 13.02
C SER A 126 -12.03 9.86 13.42
N ILE A 127 -11.09 9.21 12.73
CA ILE A 127 -10.53 7.92 13.13
C ILE A 127 -9.02 8.07 13.27
N GLU A 128 -8.49 7.66 14.42
CA GLU A 128 -7.06 7.63 14.69
C GLU A 128 -6.60 6.20 15.00
N ILE A 129 -5.58 5.73 14.27
CA ILE A 129 -5.04 4.37 14.39
C ILE A 129 -3.56 4.45 14.78
N TYR A 130 -3.20 3.89 15.93
CA TYR A 130 -1.83 3.93 16.47
C TYR A 130 -1.33 2.53 16.82
N ASP A 131 -0.09 2.23 16.45
CA ASP A 131 0.66 1.03 16.86
C ASP A 131 -0.17 -0.27 16.75
N SER A 132 -1.00 -0.36 15.70
CA SER A 132 -1.96 -1.44 15.47
C SER A 132 -1.50 -2.30 14.30
N SER A 133 -2.08 -3.49 14.13
CA SER A 133 -1.66 -4.44 13.11
C SER A 133 -2.85 -5.17 12.52
N GLU A 134 -2.85 -5.41 11.21
CA GLU A 134 -3.95 -6.14 10.54
C GLU A 134 -5.32 -5.48 10.79
N THR A 135 -5.36 -4.17 11.02
CA THR A 135 -6.60 -3.42 11.21
C THR A 135 -7.17 -3.01 9.86
N SER A 136 -8.49 -3.15 9.68
CA SER A 136 -9.18 -2.62 8.50
C SER A 136 -10.28 -1.63 8.86
N VAL A 137 -10.51 -0.68 7.95
CA VAL A 137 -11.60 0.30 8.00
C VAL A 137 -12.32 0.26 6.65
N GLU A 138 -13.56 -0.18 6.65
CA GLU A 138 -14.29 -0.54 5.44
C GLU A 138 -15.72 0.02 5.41
N GLY A 139 -16.13 0.59 4.27
CA GLY A 139 -17.56 0.87 4.01
C GLY A 139 -18.17 1.96 4.89
N LEU A 140 -17.41 3.00 5.23
CA LEU A 140 -17.87 4.14 6.03
C LEU A 140 -17.92 5.43 5.21
N THR A 141 -18.83 6.34 5.58
CA THR A 141 -18.70 7.77 5.24
C THR A 141 -18.16 8.49 6.47
N ILE A 142 -16.97 9.08 6.37
CA ILE A 142 -16.29 9.84 7.42
C ILE A 142 -16.37 11.32 7.04
N GLN A 143 -17.08 12.11 7.84
CA GLN A 143 -17.38 13.51 7.54
C GLN A 143 -16.91 14.44 8.66
N GLY A 144 -16.26 15.54 8.28
CA GLY A 144 -15.83 16.61 9.19
C GLY A 144 -14.54 16.29 9.94
N GLY A 145 -14.06 15.05 9.88
CA GLY A 145 -12.76 14.59 10.35
C GLY A 145 -12.07 13.76 9.29
N GLY A 146 -10.79 13.46 9.53
CA GLY A 146 -9.98 12.59 8.67
C GLY A 146 -9.69 11.23 9.30
N LEU A 147 -8.93 10.42 8.56
CA LEU A 147 -8.39 9.15 9.02
C LEU A 147 -6.88 9.28 9.15
N HIS A 148 -6.37 9.23 10.38
CA HIS A 148 -4.94 9.28 10.68
C HIS A 148 -4.44 7.91 11.12
N VAL A 149 -3.34 7.46 10.52
CA VAL A 149 -2.69 6.18 10.78
C VAL A 149 -1.24 6.45 11.10
N LYS A 150 -0.77 5.91 12.23
CA LYS A 150 0.64 6.00 12.62
C LYS A 150 1.17 4.64 13.06
N ASN A 151 2.36 4.28 12.59
CA ASN A 151 3.06 3.04 12.94
C ASN A 151 2.20 1.76 12.77
N SER A 152 1.31 1.74 11.79
CA SER A 152 0.31 0.67 11.68
C SER A 152 0.17 0.19 10.23
N PRO A 153 0.38 -1.10 9.91
CA PRO A 153 -0.10 -1.68 8.66
C PRO A 153 -1.63 -1.81 8.71
N VAL A 154 -2.31 -1.26 7.70
CA VAL A 154 -3.77 -1.14 7.67
C VAL A 154 -4.34 -1.37 6.27
N ARG A 155 -5.64 -1.72 6.21
CA ARG A 155 -6.43 -1.65 4.98
C ARG A 155 -7.56 -0.64 5.15
N ILE A 156 -7.64 0.34 4.26
CA ILE A 156 -8.68 1.36 4.24
C ILE A 156 -9.37 1.21 2.89
N THR A 157 -10.58 0.65 2.88
CA THR A 157 -11.23 0.26 1.63
C THR A 157 -12.69 0.69 1.54
N GLY A 158 -13.11 1.25 0.39
CA GLY A 158 -14.52 1.51 0.14
C GLY A 158 -15.12 2.57 1.06
N ASN A 159 -14.33 3.55 1.50
CA ASN A 159 -14.79 4.63 2.36
C ASN A 159 -14.97 5.92 1.56
N GLU A 160 -15.87 6.77 2.03
CA GLU A 160 -15.95 8.16 1.61
C GLU A 160 -15.41 9.06 2.73
N ILE A 161 -14.49 9.99 2.44
CA ILE A 161 -13.81 10.81 3.45
C ILE A 161 -13.78 12.27 2.98
N PHE A 162 -14.47 13.14 3.70
CA PHE A 162 -14.59 14.55 3.31
C PHE A 162 -14.78 15.54 4.46
N GLY A 163 -14.46 16.80 4.20
CA GLY A 163 -14.61 17.89 5.17
C GLY A 163 -13.64 17.83 6.35
N SER A 164 -12.58 17.01 6.29
CA SER A 164 -11.51 17.05 7.28
C SER A 164 -10.84 18.42 7.27
N PRO A 165 -10.53 19.07 8.42
CA PRO A 165 -9.79 20.33 8.45
C PRO A 165 -8.29 20.16 8.12
N ILE A 166 -7.82 18.92 8.02
CA ILE A 166 -6.44 18.54 7.67
C ILE A 166 -6.48 17.67 6.41
N ALA A 167 -5.54 16.73 6.27
CA ALA A 167 -5.62 15.73 5.23
C ALA A 167 -6.88 14.85 5.40
N GLY A 168 -7.42 14.35 4.29
CA GLY A 168 -8.50 13.34 4.32
C GLY A 168 -7.99 12.04 4.95
N VAL A 169 -6.89 11.51 4.40
CA VAL A 169 -6.17 10.36 4.95
C VAL A 169 -4.70 10.71 5.15
N TRP A 170 -4.19 10.53 6.36
CA TRP A 170 -2.78 10.70 6.68
C TRP A 170 -2.21 9.39 7.21
N VAL A 171 -1.19 8.85 6.54
CA VAL A 171 -0.46 7.65 6.93
C VAL A 171 0.99 8.02 7.23
N GLU A 172 1.40 7.83 8.48
CA GLU A 172 2.74 8.12 8.99
C GLU A 172 3.43 6.83 9.44
N HIS A 173 4.68 6.61 9.01
CA HIS A 173 5.53 5.51 9.49
C HIS A 173 4.90 4.11 9.37
N ALA A 174 4.03 3.89 8.39
CA ALA A 174 3.39 2.60 8.15
C ALA A 174 4.24 1.74 7.19
N SER A 175 4.55 0.51 7.58
CA SER A 175 5.33 -0.41 6.73
C SER A 175 4.52 -1.07 5.61
N ALA A 176 3.18 -1.08 5.72
CA ALA A 176 2.28 -1.64 4.70
C ALA A 176 0.84 -1.11 4.89
N ALA A 177 0.51 0.01 4.26
CA ALA A 177 -0.84 0.54 4.20
C ALA A 177 -1.45 0.30 2.81
N VAL A 178 -2.68 -0.22 2.76
CA VAL A 178 -3.45 -0.39 1.51
C VAL A 178 -4.66 0.51 1.56
N LEU A 179 -4.69 1.53 0.71
CA LEU A 179 -5.83 2.40 0.50
C LEU A 179 -6.44 2.03 -0.85
N SER A 180 -7.65 1.46 -0.85
CA SER A 180 -8.32 1.10 -2.10
C SER A 180 -9.78 1.51 -2.20
N ASP A 181 -10.24 1.86 -3.39
CA ASP A 181 -11.67 2.09 -3.67
C ASP A 181 -12.28 3.19 -2.77
N ASN A 182 -11.48 4.14 -2.30
CA ASN A 182 -11.97 5.24 -1.46
C ASN A 182 -12.31 6.47 -2.31
N VAL A 183 -13.30 7.22 -1.86
CA VAL A 183 -13.70 8.52 -2.40
C VAL A 183 -13.28 9.60 -1.41
N ILE A 184 -12.26 10.38 -1.74
CA ILE A 184 -11.63 11.34 -0.83
C ILE A 184 -11.72 12.73 -1.43
N HIS A 185 -12.54 13.59 -0.81
CA HIS A 185 -12.85 14.88 -1.41
C HIS A 185 -13.08 16.00 -0.42
N GLU A 186 -12.98 17.25 -0.88
CA GLU A 186 -13.35 18.45 -0.11
C GLU A 186 -12.68 18.53 1.28
N ASN A 187 -11.44 18.04 1.41
CA ASN A 187 -10.67 18.15 2.64
C ASN A 187 -9.84 19.46 2.66
N GLY A 188 -9.58 19.97 3.86
CA GLY A 188 -8.95 21.26 4.12
C GLY A 188 -7.44 21.31 3.82
N LYS A 189 -6.82 20.16 3.57
CA LYS A 189 -5.45 20.05 3.03
C LYS A 189 -5.37 18.99 1.94
N GLU A 190 -4.45 18.03 2.08
CA GLU A 190 -4.22 16.98 1.10
C GLU A 190 -5.39 15.99 1.08
N GLY A 191 -5.65 15.35 -0.05
CA GLY A 191 -6.55 14.20 -0.07
C GLY A 191 -5.93 13.03 0.70
N ILE A 192 -4.78 12.55 0.21
CA ILE A 192 -4.00 11.48 0.82
C ILE A 192 -2.58 11.98 1.08
N LEU A 193 -2.07 11.79 2.30
CA LEU A 193 -0.69 12.03 2.67
C LEU A 193 -0.04 10.74 3.17
N PHE A 194 0.93 10.22 2.41
CA PHE A 194 1.86 9.18 2.86
C PHE A 194 3.17 9.84 3.29
N ASP A 195 3.56 9.67 4.55
CA ASP A 195 4.78 10.22 5.12
C ASP A 195 5.59 9.12 5.81
N ASP A 196 6.78 8.85 5.29
CA ASP A 196 7.62 7.72 5.69
C ASP A 196 6.84 6.38 5.72
N ALA A 197 5.96 6.18 4.74
CA ALA A 197 5.02 5.08 4.65
C ALA A 197 5.19 4.26 3.37
N GLN A 198 4.82 2.99 3.42
CA GLN A 198 4.91 2.05 2.31
C GLN A 198 3.58 1.32 2.11
N GLY A 199 3.35 0.82 0.89
CA GLY A 199 2.17 0.01 0.58
C GLY A 199 1.57 0.35 -0.78
N VAL A 200 0.24 0.43 -0.85
CA VAL A 200 -0.52 0.62 -2.08
C VAL A 200 -1.56 1.72 -1.89
N ILE A 201 -1.60 2.66 -2.83
CA ILE A 201 -2.67 3.64 -3.01
C ILE A 201 -3.32 3.29 -4.34
N GLY A 202 -4.40 2.52 -4.33
CA GLY A 202 -4.98 1.87 -5.51
C GLY A 202 -6.43 2.26 -5.78
N SER A 203 -6.81 2.60 -7.01
CA SER A 203 -8.23 2.74 -7.41
C SER A 203 -9.03 3.70 -6.51
N ASN A 204 -8.41 4.80 -6.05
CA ASN A 204 -9.10 5.84 -5.28
C ASN A 204 -9.50 7.01 -6.19
N SER A 205 -10.60 7.68 -5.83
CA SER A 205 -11.02 8.96 -6.41
C SER A 205 -10.67 10.09 -5.44
N VAL A 206 -9.68 10.91 -5.78
CA VAL A 206 -9.14 11.97 -4.92
C VAL A 206 -9.36 13.33 -5.55
N THR A 207 -10.39 14.05 -5.09
CA THR A 207 -10.90 15.22 -5.83
C THR A 207 -11.17 16.44 -4.96
N ASN A 208 -11.00 17.65 -5.50
CA ASN A 208 -11.42 18.90 -4.85
C ASN A 208 -10.88 19.11 -3.42
N ASN A 209 -9.72 18.54 -3.07
CA ASN A 209 -9.06 18.83 -1.81
C ASN A 209 -8.35 20.18 -1.89
N ALA A 210 -8.23 20.90 -0.77
CA ALA A 210 -7.78 22.28 -0.77
C ALA A 210 -6.31 22.46 -1.17
N THR A 211 -5.46 21.44 -0.94
CA THR A 211 -4.06 21.43 -1.37
C THR A 211 -3.82 20.34 -2.43
N ASP A 212 -2.85 19.46 -2.20
CA ASP A 212 -2.46 18.44 -3.17
C ASP A 212 -3.44 17.26 -3.12
N GLY A 213 -3.64 16.56 -4.23
CA GLY A 213 -4.46 15.34 -4.23
C GLY A 213 -3.80 14.22 -3.41
N ILE A 214 -2.67 13.72 -3.90
CA ILE A 214 -1.88 12.66 -3.27
C ILE A 214 -0.46 13.18 -3.01
N VAL A 215 0.01 13.08 -1.78
CA VAL A 215 1.40 13.38 -1.40
C VAL A 215 2.10 12.10 -0.97
N VAL A 216 3.28 11.86 -1.54
CA VAL A 216 4.17 10.75 -1.21
C VAL A 216 5.50 11.33 -0.72
N SER A 217 5.67 11.40 0.59
CA SER A 217 6.81 12.00 1.28
C SER A 217 7.72 10.93 1.85
N ASN A 218 8.98 10.88 1.43
CA ASN A 218 9.99 9.91 1.88
C ASN A 218 9.48 8.45 1.80
N SER A 219 8.67 8.16 0.78
CA SER A 219 7.81 6.99 0.69
C SER A 219 7.94 6.35 -0.69
N SER A 220 7.83 5.03 -0.80
CA SER A 220 7.92 4.32 -2.09
C SER A 220 6.74 3.34 -2.29
N PRO A 221 5.48 3.77 -2.13
CA PRO A 221 4.32 2.93 -2.39
C PRO A 221 4.14 2.66 -3.88
N THR A 222 3.30 1.68 -4.20
CA THR A 222 2.67 1.60 -5.52
C THR A 222 1.45 2.52 -5.54
N VAL A 223 1.40 3.46 -6.47
CA VAL A 223 0.24 4.32 -6.72
C VAL A 223 -0.38 3.84 -8.03
N LEU A 224 -1.55 3.23 -7.94
CA LEU A 224 -2.14 2.46 -9.02
C LEU A 224 -3.56 2.94 -9.32
N ASP A 225 -3.87 3.23 -10.57
CA ASP A 225 -5.26 3.40 -11.05
C ASP A 225 -6.08 4.45 -10.27
N ASN A 226 -5.42 5.50 -9.77
CA ASN A 226 -6.14 6.57 -9.07
C ASN A 226 -6.63 7.64 -10.05
N ILE A 227 -7.79 8.22 -9.74
CA ILE A 227 -8.32 9.41 -10.41
C ILE A 227 -8.09 10.60 -9.48
N VAL A 228 -7.27 11.56 -9.90
CA VAL A 228 -6.84 12.70 -9.08
C VAL A 228 -7.12 14.00 -9.82
N THR A 229 -8.19 14.71 -9.46
CA THR A 229 -8.67 15.86 -10.24
C THR A 229 -9.20 17.01 -9.39
N GLY A 230 -9.10 18.25 -9.89
CA GLY A 230 -9.71 19.42 -9.25
C GLY A 230 -9.12 19.80 -7.88
N ASN A 231 -7.99 19.21 -7.47
CA ASN A 231 -7.35 19.57 -6.21
C ASN A 231 -6.73 20.99 -6.32
N GLY A 232 -6.68 21.73 -5.20
CA GLY A 232 -6.32 23.15 -5.18
C GLY A 232 -4.86 23.45 -5.49
N ARG A 233 -3.98 22.45 -5.39
CA ARG A 233 -2.55 22.49 -5.73
C ARG A 233 -2.19 21.30 -6.63
N ASP A 234 -1.08 20.61 -6.36
CA ASP A 234 -0.58 19.59 -7.28
C ASP A 234 -1.48 18.33 -7.24
N GLY A 235 -1.62 17.63 -8.35
CA GLY A 235 -2.37 16.36 -8.36
C GLY A 235 -1.66 15.32 -7.50
N ILE A 236 -0.47 14.92 -7.94
CA ILE A 236 0.41 13.97 -7.23
C ILE A 236 1.75 14.63 -6.94
N SER A 237 2.09 14.80 -5.66
CA SER A 237 3.35 15.39 -5.20
C SER A 237 4.28 14.32 -4.62
N ILE A 238 5.42 14.09 -5.26
CA ILE A 238 6.45 13.14 -4.81
C ILE A 238 7.57 13.93 -4.16
N ARG A 239 7.87 13.66 -2.89
CA ARG A 239 8.80 14.45 -2.07
C ARG A 239 9.84 13.53 -1.44
N GLY A 240 11.11 13.70 -1.80
CA GLY A 240 12.23 12.90 -1.32
C GLY A 240 13.34 13.79 -0.78
N PHE A 241 13.21 14.21 0.48
CA PHE A 241 14.13 15.17 1.10
C PHE A 241 15.18 14.47 1.96
N VAL A 242 14.74 13.64 2.91
CA VAL A 242 15.62 12.97 3.88
C VAL A 242 15.79 11.48 3.58
N ALA A 243 14.82 10.87 2.91
CA ALA A 243 14.90 9.51 2.41
C ALA A 243 14.49 9.44 0.93
N TYR A 244 14.64 8.26 0.33
CA TYR A 244 14.23 8.01 -1.04
C TYR A 244 12.70 8.02 -1.17
N SER A 245 12.23 8.70 -2.21
CA SER A 245 10.84 8.67 -2.63
C SER A 245 10.77 8.19 -4.07
N ALA A 246 10.61 6.88 -4.23
CA ALA A 246 10.64 6.20 -5.52
C ALA A 246 9.38 5.34 -5.72
N PRO A 247 8.18 5.93 -5.71
CA PRO A 247 6.95 5.18 -5.92
C PRO A 247 6.87 4.63 -7.35
N MET A 248 6.12 3.54 -7.49
CA MET A 248 5.70 3.02 -8.80
C MET A 248 4.32 3.58 -9.14
N LEU A 249 4.23 4.39 -10.19
CA LEU A 249 2.99 5.03 -10.68
C LEU A 249 2.45 4.24 -11.87
N LEU A 250 1.31 3.57 -11.71
CA LEU A 250 0.72 2.75 -12.75
C LEU A 250 -0.70 3.23 -13.05
N THR A 251 -1.00 3.49 -14.32
CA THR A 251 -2.36 3.75 -14.81
C THR A 251 -3.14 4.85 -14.09
N ASN A 252 -2.47 5.80 -13.44
CA ASN A 252 -3.15 6.90 -12.74
C ASN A 252 -3.56 7.98 -13.74
N THR A 253 -4.72 8.59 -13.50
CA THR A 253 -5.14 9.80 -14.21
C THR A 253 -5.08 10.96 -13.23
N ALA A 254 -4.11 11.86 -13.39
CA ALA A 254 -4.11 13.14 -12.68
C ALA A 254 -4.20 14.28 -13.69
N GLN A 255 -5.29 15.02 -13.66
CA GLN A 255 -5.57 16.11 -14.60
C GLN A 255 -6.36 17.21 -13.91
N GLN A 256 -6.30 18.42 -14.44
CA GLN A 256 -7.08 19.56 -13.95
C GLN A 256 -6.78 19.91 -12.47
N ASN A 257 -5.55 19.68 -12.00
CA ASN A 257 -5.16 20.03 -10.62
C ASN A 257 -4.46 21.40 -10.55
N GLY A 258 -4.80 22.21 -9.55
CA GLY A 258 -4.02 23.35 -9.08
C GLY A 258 -3.92 24.57 -9.98
N GLY A 259 -4.76 24.67 -11.02
CA GLY A 259 -4.78 25.82 -11.92
C GLY A 259 -3.40 26.13 -12.54
N ILE A 260 -3.20 27.33 -13.09
CA ILE A 260 -2.04 27.64 -13.97
C ILE A 260 -0.64 27.52 -13.35
N SER A 261 -0.51 27.52 -12.01
CA SER A 261 0.79 27.58 -11.32
C SER A 261 1.25 26.29 -10.66
N ASN A 262 0.44 25.23 -10.74
CA ASN A 262 0.72 23.91 -10.17
C ASN A 262 0.65 22.85 -11.26
N TYR A 263 0.93 21.60 -10.92
CA TYR A 263 1.10 20.50 -11.87
C TYR A 263 0.19 19.34 -11.51
N ASP A 264 -0.14 18.52 -12.50
CA ASP A 264 -0.83 17.26 -12.22
C ASP A 264 0.08 16.27 -11.51
N ILE A 265 1.39 16.35 -11.79
CA ILE A 265 2.41 15.65 -11.04
C ILE A 265 3.68 16.49 -10.89
N ILE A 266 4.26 16.46 -9.70
CA ILE A 266 5.51 17.16 -9.41
C ILE A 266 6.42 16.33 -8.51
N CYS A 267 7.73 16.44 -8.73
CA CYS A 267 8.75 15.80 -7.92
C CYS A 267 9.67 16.83 -7.24
N PHE A 268 9.90 16.68 -5.95
CA PHE A 268 10.72 17.56 -5.12
C PHE A 268 11.79 16.82 -4.32
N GLY A 269 13.01 17.35 -4.34
CA GLY A 269 14.13 16.82 -3.57
C GLY A 269 15.02 15.88 -4.40
N GLY A 270 16.30 15.83 -4.07
CA GLY A 270 17.30 15.09 -4.86
C GLY A 270 17.12 13.57 -4.83
N ASN A 271 16.28 13.04 -3.93
CA ASN A 271 16.06 11.60 -3.75
C ASN A 271 14.71 11.14 -4.33
N THR A 272 14.08 11.93 -5.21
CA THR A 272 12.86 11.52 -5.92
C THR A 272 13.18 10.79 -7.21
N ASN A 273 12.64 9.59 -7.36
CA ASN A 273 12.80 8.80 -8.58
C ASN A 273 11.56 7.94 -8.85
N PRO A 274 10.38 8.54 -9.14
CA PRO A 274 9.23 7.74 -9.48
C PRO A 274 9.45 7.00 -10.79
N THR A 275 8.92 5.78 -10.88
CA THR A 275 8.89 4.96 -12.10
C THR A 275 7.45 4.58 -12.40
N GLY A 276 7.16 4.03 -13.58
CA GLY A 276 5.76 3.80 -13.92
C GLY A 276 5.42 3.75 -15.40
N SER A 277 4.16 3.47 -15.69
CA SER A 277 3.63 3.48 -17.05
C SER A 277 2.11 3.64 -17.09
N GLY A 278 1.58 4.06 -18.24
CA GLY A 278 0.14 4.17 -18.50
C GLY A 278 -0.56 5.30 -17.75
N ASN A 279 0.18 6.25 -17.18
CA ASN A 279 -0.41 7.36 -16.45
C ASN A 279 -0.87 8.45 -17.43
N THR A 280 -1.84 9.26 -17.04
CA THR A 280 -2.31 10.39 -17.84
C THR A 280 -2.14 11.67 -17.03
N PHE A 281 -1.27 12.55 -17.50
CA PHE A 281 -0.95 13.85 -16.89
C PHE A 281 -0.89 14.92 -17.98
N ASP A 282 -1.51 16.09 -17.77
CA ASP A 282 -1.40 17.19 -18.73
C ASP A 282 -0.16 18.04 -18.43
N ARG A 283 0.18 18.20 -17.15
CA ARG A 283 1.27 19.06 -16.68
C ARG A 283 2.11 18.33 -15.65
N CYS A 284 3.40 18.22 -15.95
CA CYS A 284 4.36 17.54 -15.10
C CYS A 284 5.63 18.38 -14.94
N MET A 285 6.22 18.34 -13.74
CA MET A 285 7.45 19.05 -13.42
C MET A 285 8.41 18.20 -12.59
N ASN A 286 9.70 18.29 -12.91
CA ASN A 286 10.84 17.74 -12.15
C ASN A 286 10.85 16.23 -11.90
N CYS A 287 9.84 15.49 -12.35
CA CYS A 287 9.91 14.04 -12.44
C CYS A 287 10.69 13.69 -13.71
N GLY A 288 11.69 12.82 -13.61
CA GLY A 288 12.65 12.52 -14.71
C GLY A 288 12.02 12.05 -16.04
N GLU A 289 10.71 11.83 -16.06
CA GLU A 289 10.01 11.03 -17.05
C GLU A 289 8.61 11.59 -17.41
N CYS A 290 8.40 12.90 -17.25
CA CYS A 290 7.14 13.58 -17.62
C CYS A 290 6.61 13.26 -19.03
N ARG A 291 7.46 12.82 -19.98
CA ARG A 291 7.08 12.44 -21.36
C ARG A 291 6.91 10.93 -21.57
N THR A 292 7.50 10.07 -20.74
CA THR A 292 7.39 8.59 -20.88
C THR A 292 6.18 8.03 -20.14
N PHE A 293 5.61 8.78 -19.19
CA PHE A 293 4.41 8.36 -18.46
C PHE A 293 3.11 8.49 -19.25
N GLY A 294 3.03 9.39 -20.24
CA GLY A 294 1.78 9.89 -20.84
C GLY A 294 1.36 9.34 -22.21
N ASN A 295 2.20 8.58 -22.91
CA ASN A 295 1.82 8.00 -24.20
C ASN A 295 1.68 6.47 -24.09
N PRO A 296 0.63 5.86 -24.68
CA PRO A 296 0.75 4.46 -25.06
C PRO A 296 1.93 4.38 -26.03
N LEU A 297 2.89 3.48 -25.76
CA LEU A 297 3.94 3.17 -26.72
C LEU A 297 3.27 2.73 -28.03
N THR A 298 3.18 3.62 -29.01
CA THR A 298 2.99 3.19 -30.40
C THR A 298 4.31 2.56 -30.84
N TYR A 299 4.22 1.40 -31.48
CA TYR A 299 5.34 0.51 -31.82
C TYR A 299 6.36 1.08 -32.84
N GLU A 300 6.50 2.40 -32.97
CA GLU A 300 7.32 3.03 -34.03
C GLU A 300 8.40 4.02 -33.53
N ASP A 301 8.73 4.03 -32.23
CA ASP A 301 9.95 4.69 -31.71
C ASP A 301 10.99 3.66 -31.23
#